data_AF-A0A0Q7IUX1-F1
#
_entry.id   AF-A0A0Q7IUX1-F1
#
_cell.length_a   1.000
_cell.length_b   1.000
_cell.length_c   1.000
_cell.angle_alpha   90.00
_cell.angle_beta   90.00
_cell.angle_gamma   90.00
#
_symmetry.space_group_name_H-M   'P 1'
#
loop_
_entity.id
_entity.type
_entity.pdbx_description
1 polymer ?
#
loop_
_entity_poly.entity_id
_entity_poly.type
_entity_poly.pdbx_seq_one_letter_code
_entity_poly.pdbx_strand_id
1 'polypeptide(L)'
;MSSDSSSFEVTGCEVRYFGPHKTISGRVTGVVRVLIEERFMGNVSRYPLDLKVKADVGSVSADEVRTALLTHAAHQVNRLKARHGDKLPVAAE
;
A
#
# COMPACT_ATOMS: atom_id res chain seq x y z
N MET A 1 3.74 -30.31 -12.64
CA MET A 1 3.16 -29.69 -11.43
C MET A 1 3.19 -28.20 -11.66
N SER A 2 2.07 -27.63 -12.10
CA SER A 2 1.97 -26.20 -12.38
C SER A 2 1.97 -25.47 -11.05
N SER A 3 3.04 -24.72 -10.79
CA SER A 3 3.07 -23.76 -9.69
C SER A 3 1.94 -22.76 -9.95
N ASP A 4 0.79 -22.95 -9.31
CA ASP A 4 -0.30 -21.98 -9.34
C ASP A 4 0.18 -20.75 -8.56
N SER A 5 0.96 -19.90 -9.24
CA SER A 5 1.66 -18.79 -8.62
C SER A 5 0.62 -17.72 -8.31
N SER A 6 0.17 -17.67 -7.06
CA SER A 6 -0.60 -16.53 -6.57
C SER A 6 0.23 -15.26 -6.80
N SER A 7 -0.30 -14.29 -7.55
CA SER A 7 0.39 -13.02 -7.80
C SER A 7 -0.35 -11.87 -7.12
N PHE A 8 0.41 -10.96 -6.53
CA PHE A 8 -0.10 -9.73 -5.93
C PHE A 8 0.64 -8.57 -6.58
N GLU A 9 -0.07 -7.81 -7.41
CA GLU A 9 0.47 -6.70 -8.16
C GLU A 9 -0.22 -5.39 -7.78
N VAL A 10 0.57 -4.32 -7.73
CA VAL A 10 0.02 -2.96 -7.54
C VAL A 10 0.05 -2.28 -8.89
N THR A 11 -1.13 -1.95 -9.39
CA THR A 11 -1.35 -1.40 -10.73
C THR A 11 -1.53 0.13 -10.71
N GLY A 12 -1.74 0.72 -9.54
CA GLY A 12 -1.89 2.16 -9.39
C GLY A 12 -1.73 2.63 -7.95
N CYS A 13 -1.35 3.90 -7.78
CA CYS A 13 -1.20 4.55 -6.49
C CYS A 13 -1.61 6.03 -6.62
N GLU A 14 -2.56 6.48 -5.81
CA GLU A 14 -3.14 7.82 -5.87
C GLU A 14 -3.26 8.42 -4.47
N VAL A 15 -2.73 9.62 -4.26
CA VAL A 15 -2.96 10.37 -3.02
C VAL A 15 -4.36 10.97 -3.07
N ARG A 16 -5.25 10.57 -2.15
CA ARG A 16 -6.65 11.04 -2.12
C ARG A 16 -6.77 12.39 -1.41
N TYR A 17 -6.27 12.45 -0.19
CA TYR A 17 -6.25 13.66 0.62
C TYR A 17 -5.18 13.54 1.70
N PHE A 18 -4.64 14.68 2.14
CA PHE A 18 -3.72 14.76 3.26
C PHE A 18 -3.89 16.08 4.01
N GLY A 19 -3.44 16.10 5.26
CA GLY A 19 -3.51 17.26 6.13
C GLY A 19 -2.73 17.06 7.43
N PRO A 20 -2.54 18.14 8.20
CA PRO A 20 -1.77 18.10 9.44
C PRO A 20 -2.41 17.14 10.45
N HIS A 21 -1.58 16.46 11.22
CA HIS A 21 -2.03 15.61 12.32
C HIS A 21 -2.59 16.48 13.45
N LYS A 22 -3.74 16.08 14.00
CA LYS A 22 -4.50 16.90 14.98
C LYS A 22 -3.72 17.23 16.26
N THR A 23 -2.82 16.34 16.68
CA THR A 23 -2.15 16.43 17.99
C THR A 23 -0.62 16.38 17.92
N ILE A 24 -0.02 16.16 16.75
CA ILE A 24 1.42 15.99 16.61
C ILE A 24 1.92 17.05 15.63
N SER A 25 2.63 18.04 16.15
CA SER A 25 3.22 19.10 15.33
C SER A 25 4.23 18.53 14.34
N GLY A 26 4.22 19.04 13.10
CA GLY A 26 5.12 18.61 12.04
C GLY A 26 4.82 17.23 11.42
N ARG A 27 3.77 16.53 11.86
CA ARG A 27 3.30 15.30 11.23
C ARG A 27 2.15 15.61 10.28
N VAL A 28 2.25 15.09 9.06
CA VAL A 28 1.16 15.07 8.09
C VAL A 28 0.59 13.66 7.99
N THR A 29 -0.73 13.55 7.91
CA THR A 29 -1.43 12.30 7.64
C THR A 29 -2.25 12.39 6.38
N GLY A 30 -2.44 11.27 5.72
CA GLY A 30 -3.28 11.21 4.53
C GLY A 30 -3.78 9.82 4.23
N VAL A 31 -4.51 9.72 3.13
CA VAL A 31 -4.97 8.47 2.55
C VAL A 31 -4.41 8.34 1.15
N VAL A 32 -3.77 7.20 0.89
CA VAL A 32 -3.30 6.81 -0.43
C VAL A 32 -4.10 5.59 -0.85
N ARG A 33 -4.77 5.70 -2.00
CA ARG A 33 -5.46 4.58 -2.63
C ARG A 33 -4.47 3.82 -3.49
N VAL A 34 -4.34 2.53 -3.27
CA VAL A 34 -3.61 1.63 -4.15
C VAL A 34 -4.58 0.74 -4.89
N LEU A 35 -4.32 0.49 -6.17
CA LEU A 35 -5.08 -0.48 -6.97
C LEU A 35 -4.31 -1.78 -6.97
N ILE A 36 -4.95 -2.84 -6.52
CA ILE A 36 -4.37 -4.18 -6.43
C ILE A 36 -5.01 -5.05 -7.51
N GLU A 37 -4.16 -5.78 -8.25
CA GLU A 37 -4.56 -6.94 -9.02
C GLU A 37 -4.00 -8.18 -8.32
N GLU A 38 -4.88 -9.10 -7.96
CA GLU A 38 -4.54 -10.35 -7.30
C GLU A 38 -4.99 -11.51 -8.18
N ARG A 39 -4.08 -12.46 -8.41
CA ARG A 39 -4.36 -13.69 -9.16
C ARG A 39 -4.26 -14.88 -8.23
N PHE A 40 -5.31 -15.70 -8.20
CA PHE A 40 -5.36 -16.88 -7.35
C PHE A 40 -6.19 -17.98 -8.01
N MET A 41 -5.60 -19.17 -8.22
CA MET A 41 -6.27 -20.34 -8.83
C MET A 41 -7.00 -20.01 -10.14
N GLY A 42 -6.33 -19.27 -11.03
CA GLY A 42 -6.90 -18.83 -12.32
C GLY A 42 -7.90 -17.66 -12.25
N ASN A 43 -8.28 -17.19 -11.05
CA ASN A 43 -9.14 -16.02 -10.90
C ASN A 43 -8.32 -14.73 -10.82
N VAL A 44 -8.79 -13.66 -11.46
CA VAL A 44 -8.22 -12.32 -11.38
C VAL A 44 -9.17 -11.41 -10.64
N SER A 45 -8.74 -10.86 -9.51
CA SER A 45 -9.48 -9.88 -8.72
C SER A 45 -8.79 -8.52 -8.79
N ARG A 46 -9.57 -7.46 -9.00
CA ARG A 46 -9.07 -6.08 -8.99
C ARG A 46 -9.84 -5.26 -7.99
N TYR A 47 -9.14 -4.66 -7.03
CA TYR A 47 -9.79 -3.89 -5.98
C TYR A 47 -8.93 -2.71 -5.51
N PRO A 48 -9.56 -1.59 -5.11
CA PRO A 48 -8.88 -0.51 -4.43
C PRO A 48 -8.66 -0.85 -2.95
N LEU A 49 -7.50 -0.47 -2.42
CA LEU A 49 -7.19 -0.52 -1.00
C LEU A 49 -6.73 0.86 -0.53
N ASP A 50 -7.42 1.42 0.46
CA ASP A 50 -7.10 2.73 1.01
C ASP A 50 -6.14 2.57 2.21
N LEU A 51 -4.92 3.07 2.04
CA LEU A 51 -3.86 3.01 3.04
C LEU A 51 -3.79 4.33 3.82
N LYS A 52 -3.92 4.23 5.15
CA LYS A 52 -3.64 5.36 6.05
C LYS A 52 -2.13 5.55 6.14
N VAL A 53 -1.66 6.72 5.71
CA VAL A 53 -0.25 7.06 5.65
C VAL A 53 0.07 8.27 6.50
N LYS A 54 1.34 8.37 6.91
CA LYS A 54 1.87 9.46 7.72
C LYS A 54 3.27 9.82 7.25
N ALA A 55 3.62 11.09 7.40
CA ALA A 55 4.94 11.63 7.10
C ALA A 55 5.34 12.62 8.20
N ASP A 56 6.54 12.45 8.76
CA ASP A 56 7.13 13.34 9.77
C ASP A 56 8.10 14.30 9.08
N VAL A 57 7.55 15.32 8.40
CA VAL A 57 8.29 16.19 7.47
C VAL A 57 8.35 17.66 7.89
N GLY A 58 7.64 18.06 8.95
CA GLY A 58 7.61 19.46 9.37
C GLY A 58 6.90 20.36 8.35
N SER A 59 7.41 21.59 8.20
CA SER A 59 6.90 22.57 7.24
C SER A 59 7.67 22.46 5.92
N VAL A 60 7.13 21.68 4.99
CA VAL A 60 7.66 21.48 3.63
C VAL A 60 6.61 21.80 2.58
N SER A 61 7.00 21.86 1.31
CA SER A 61 6.08 22.07 0.20
C SER A 61 5.08 20.91 0.07
N ALA A 62 3.92 21.17 -0.55
CA ALA A 62 2.90 20.14 -0.76
C ALA A 62 3.42 18.94 -1.60
N ASP A 63 4.36 19.18 -2.51
CA ASP A 63 4.94 18.13 -3.34
C ASP A 63 5.92 17.23 -2.58
N GLU A 64 6.68 17.79 -1.64
CA GLU A 64 7.51 17.02 -0.70
C GLU A 64 6.65 16.18 0.24
N VAL A 65 5.53 16.74 0.73
CA VAL A 65 4.54 15.97 1.50
C VAL A 65 4.00 14.80 0.69
N ARG A 66 3.55 15.03 -0.55
CA ARG A 66 3.03 13.97 -1.43
C ARG A 66 4.05 12.86 -1.62
N THR A 67 5.30 13.22 -1.90
CA THR A 67 6.39 12.27 -2.07
C THR A 67 6.61 11.44 -0.81
N ALA A 68 6.67 12.07 0.37
CA ALA A 68 6.85 11.36 1.63
C ALA A 68 5.68 10.40 1.94
N LEU A 69 4.44 10.80 1.66
CA LEU A 69 3.26 9.96 1.84
C LEU A 69 3.25 8.77 0.88
N LEU A 70 3.64 8.96 -0.38
CA LEU A 70 3.80 7.88 -1.36
C LEU A 70 4.90 6.90 -0.95
N THR A 71 6.04 7.39 -0.44
CA THR A 71 7.11 6.54 0.09
C THR A 71 6.61 5.67 1.24
N HIS A 72 5.87 6.26 2.19
CA HIS A 72 5.28 5.49 3.29
C HIS A 72 4.25 4.46 2.79
N ALA A 73 3.43 4.80 1.79
CA ALA A 73 2.52 3.86 1.14
C ALA A 73 3.26 2.69 0.49
N ALA A 74 4.34 2.96 -0.25
CA ALA A 74 5.16 1.94 -0.91
C ALA A 74 5.75 0.95 0.11
N HIS A 75 6.24 1.43 1.26
CA HIS A 75 6.69 0.55 2.33
C HIS A 75 5.58 -0.34 2.90
N GLN A 76 4.37 0.19 3.08
CA GLN A 76 3.22 -0.62 3.54
C GLN A 76 2.85 -1.69 2.51
N VAL A 77 2.79 -1.32 1.23
CA VAL A 77 2.53 -2.25 0.13
C VAL A 77 3.58 -3.36 0.07
N ASN A 78 4.87 -3.02 0.16
CA ASN A 78 5.94 -4.02 0.14
C ASN A 78 5.82 -4.99 1.32
N ARG A 79 5.41 -4.49 2.48
CA ARG A 79 5.12 -5.33 3.65
C ARG A 79 3.90 -6.22 3.45
N LEU A 80 2.85 -5.72 2.79
CA LEU A 80 1.69 -6.54 2.41
C LEU A 80 2.08 -7.65 1.43
N LYS A 81 2.83 -7.31 0.38
CA LYS A 81 3.40 -8.26 -0.58
C LYS A 81 4.21 -9.36 0.10
N ALA A 82 5.13 -8.98 0.98
CA ALA A 82 5.94 -9.94 1.74
C ALA A 82 5.07 -10.91 2.56
N ARG A 83 4.03 -10.39 3.23
CA ARG A 83 3.09 -11.23 3.98
C ARG A 83 2.27 -12.17 3.10
N HIS A 84 1.88 -11.75 1.91
CA HIS A 84 1.18 -12.63 0.95
C HIS A 84 2.13 -13.69 0.38
N GLY A 85 3.42 -13.37 0.18
CA GLY A 85 4.45 -14.35 -0.19
C GLY A 85 4.74 -15.37 0.92
N ASP A 86 4.78 -14.93 2.19
CA ASP A 86 5.05 -15.79 3.35
C ASP A 86 3.83 -16.63 3.78
N LYS A 87 2.59 -16.16 3.51
CA LYS A 87 1.34 -16.84 3.88
C LYS A 87 0.75 -17.74 2.78
N LEU A 88 1.59 -18.44 2.04
CA LEU A 88 1.14 -19.68 1.39
C LEU A 88 1.52 -20.88 2.28
N PRO A 89 0.79 -21.17 3.39
CA PRO A 89 0.81 -22.51 3.89
C PRO A 89 0.14 -23.36 2.81
N VAL A 90 0.93 -24.22 2.17
CA VAL A 90 0.40 -25.43 1.54
C VAL A 90 -0.48 -26.09 2.59
N ALA A 91 -1.80 -26.03 2.41
CA ALA A 91 -2.69 -26.91 3.13
C ALA A 91 -2.31 -28.32 2.70
N ALA A 92 -1.64 -29.05 3.59
CA ALA A 92 -1.44 -30.48 3.44
C ALA A 92 -2.80 -31.14 3.59
N GLU A 93 -3.35 -31.62 2.47
CA GLU A 93 -4.39 -32.65 2.45
C GLU A 93 -3.76 -34.04 2.72
#